data_AF-A0A6P7FNL3-F1
#
_entry.id   AF-A0A6P7FNL3-F1
#
_cell.length_a   1.000
_cell.length_b   1.000
_cell.length_c   1.000
_cell.angle_alpha   90.00
_cell.angle_beta   90.00
_cell.angle_gamma   90.00
#
_symmetry.space_group_name_H-M   'P 1'
#
loop_
_entity.id
_entity.type
_entity.pdbx_description
1 polymer ?
#
loop_
_entity_poly.entity_id
_entity_poly.type
_entity_poly.pdbx_seq_one_letter_code
_entity_poly.pdbx_strand_id
1 'polypeptide(L)'
;MQISVSERDRHLLNFLWRDNPRDPLKCYQLTRLPFGLNCSPFIATRVLKHIAENNSDASLASQTLLCSTYVDDLLSGADTPNELEILFSQLSSLLQRHNFSLHKIHSNNIEFVNRHNLNPHSEVNLNLENSSSKVLGIKWSSKEDTFFFSPPFMDFEPPLTKRKILSVIAR
;
A
#
# COMPACT_ATOMS: atom_id res chain seq x y z
N MET A 1 -0.54 7.93 -9.40
CA MET A 1 0.94 7.91 -9.56
C MET A 1 1.42 9.34 -9.82
N GLN A 2 1.93 10.03 -8.79
CA GLN A 2 2.16 11.48 -8.84
C GLN A 2 3.59 11.90 -9.17
N ILE A 3 4.57 11.04 -8.91
CA ILE A 3 5.99 11.34 -9.12
C ILE A 3 6.31 11.30 -10.63
N SER A 4 6.75 12.43 -11.18
CA SER A 4 7.16 12.57 -12.58
C SER A 4 8.55 12.01 -12.82
N VAL A 5 8.72 11.27 -13.90
CA VAL A 5 10.03 10.78 -14.35
C VAL A 5 10.71 11.86 -15.19
N SER A 6 12.02 12.05 -14.97
CA SER A 6 12.89 12.93 -15.75
C SER A 6 12.85 12.53 -17.24
N GLU A 7 12.75 13.52 -18.12
CA GLU A 7 12.55 13.27 -19.56
C GLU A 7 13.70 12.47 -20.18
N ARG A 8 14.91 12.61 -19.62
CA ARG A 8 16.11 11.87 -20.00
C ARG A 8 15.95 10.37 -19.76
N ASP A 9 15.20 9.97 -18.74
CA ASP A 9 15.09 8.57 -18.29
C ASP A 9 13.82 7.88 -18.79
N ARG A 10 12.81 8.64 -19.24
CA ARG A 10 11.53 8.08 -19.72
C ARG A 10 11.69 7.06 -20.86
N HIS A 11 12.72 7.19 -21.69
CA HIS A 11 13.00 6.24 -22.78
C HIS A 11 13.32 4.82 -22.29
N LEU A 12 13.71 4.65 -21.02
CA LEU A 12 13.93 3.35 -20.37
C LEU A 12 12.60 2.71 -19.90
N LEU A 13 11.50 3.46 -19.91
CA LEU A 13 10.18 3.07 -19.41
C LEU A 13 9.14 2.94 -20.53
N ASN A 14 9.61 2.49 -21.70
CA ASN A 14 8.75 2.16 -22.84
C ASN A 14 8.16 0.75 -22.65
N PHE A 15 6.89 0.57 -23.01
CA PHE A 15 6.22 -0.72 -23.04
C PHE A 15 5.34 -0.86 -24.28
N LEU A 16 5.13 -2.11 -24.72
CA LEU A 16 4.25 -2.43 -25.84
C LEU A 16 2.88 -2.85 -25.31
N TRP A 17 1.82 -2.39 -25.96
CA TRP A 17 0.44 -2.77 -25.64
C TRP A 17 -0.40 -2.93 -26.90
N ARG A 18 -1.38 -3.83 -26.83
CA ARG A 18 -2.45 -3.99 -27.81
C ARG A 18 -3.63 -4.66 -27.13
N ASP A 19 -4.83 -4.28 -27.52
CA ASP A 19 -6.06 -4.72 -26.87
C ASP A 19 -6.49 -6.10 -27.39
N ASN A 20 -6.31 -6.36 -28.69
CA ASN A 20 -6.47 -7.68 -29.31
C ASN A 20 -5.16 -8.19 -29.94
N PRO A 21 -4.94 -9.52 -30.06
CA PRO A 21 -3.77 -10.08 -30.75
C PRO A 21 -3.66 -9.76 -32.26
N ARG A 22 -4.73 -9.22 -32.87
CA ARG A 22 -4.77 -8.78 -34.27
C ARG A 22 -4.50 -7.27 -34.43
N ASP A 23 -4.55 -6.51 -33.35
CA ASP A 23 -4.33 -5.06 -33.40
C ASP A 23 -2.84 -4.76 -33.57
N PRO A 24 -2.48 -3.65 -34.24
CA PRO A 24 -1.10 -3.19 -34.31
C PRO A 24 -0.55 -2.92 -32.91
N LEU A 25 0.69 -3.34 -32.66
CA LEU A 25 1.38 -3.04 -31.41
C LEU A 25 1.60 -1.54 -31.26
N LYS A 26 1.07 -0.97 -30.18
CA LYS A 26 1.27 0.42 -29.78
C LYS A 26 2.44 0.48 -28.81
N CYS A 27 3.34 1.44 -28.99
CA CYS A 27 4.40 1.74 -28.02
C CYS A 27 3.96 2.89 -27.12
N TYR A 28 4.05 2.69 -25.82
CA TYR A 28 3.71 3.67 -24.79
C TYR A 28 4.93 3.97 -23.94
N GLN A 29 5.02 5.19 -23.42
CA GLN A 29 6.10 5.64 -22.55
C GLN A 29 5.52 6.12 -21.22
N LEU A 30 6.06 5.63 -20.11
CA LEU A 30 5.65 6.07 -18.78
C LEU A 30 6.30 7.41 -18.41
N THR A 31 5.47 8.39 -18.07
CA THR A 31 5.87 9.72 -17.58
C THR A 31 5.80 9.83 -16.04
N ARG A 32 5.42 8.73 -15.37
CA ARG A 32 5.22 8.60 -13.93
C ARG A 32 5.80 7.27 -13.43
N LEU A 33 6.31 7.28 -12.21
CA LEU A 33 7.32 6.37 -11.63
C LEU A 33 7.84 5.16 -12.46
N PRO A 34 7.19 3.97 -12.61
CA PRO A 34 5.91 3.45 -12.09
C PRO A 34 6.12 2.51 -10.86
N PHE A 35 5.26 1.50 -10.65
CA PHE A 35 5.50 0.37 -9.74
C PHE A 35 6.34 -0.73 -10.40
N GLY A 36 7.08 -1.51 -9.62
CA GLY A 36 7.81 -2.71 -10.09
C GLY A 36 9.25 -2.49 -10.54
N LEU A 37 9.77 -1.26 -10.59
CA LEU A 37 11.22 -1.03 -10.69
C LEU A 37 11.87 -1.24 -9.32
N ASN A 38 13.13 -1.70 -9.33
CA ASN A 38 13.95 -1.82 -8.12
C ASN A 38 14.15 -0.47 -7.38
N CYS A 39 14.18 0.64 -8.11
CA CYS A 39 14.37 1.99 -7.57
C CYS A 39 13.06 2.69 -7.16
N SER A 40 11.89 2.21 -7.61
CA SER A 40 10.60 2.87 -7.34
C SER A 40 10.31 3.03 -5.83
N PRO A 41 10.46 1.99 -4.97
CA PRO A 41 10.29 2.13 -3.52
C PRO A 41 11.15 3.25 -2.93
N PHE A 42 12.43 3.30 -3.29
CA PHE A 42 13.37 4.31 -2.80
C PHE A 42 12.96 5.73 -3.22
N ILE A 43 12.58 5.92 -4.49
CA ILE A 43 12.15 7.22 -5.00
C ILE A 43 10.85 7.67 -4.32
N ALA A 44 9.86 6.77 -4.18
CA ALA A 44 8.60 7.06 -3.51
C ALA A 44 8.82 7.47 -2.04
N THR A 45 9.57 6.66 -1.28
CA THR A 45 9.93 6.99 0.11
C THR A 45 10.74 8.29 0.20
N ARG A 46 11.69 8.56 -0.71
CA ARG A 46 12.49 9.80 -0.67
C ARG A 46 11.63 11.04 -0.89
N VAL A 47 10.62 10.99 -1.77
CA VAL A 47 9.67 12.08 -1.98
C VAL A 47 8.81 12.32 -0.74
N LEU A 48 8.29 11.28 -0.09
CA LEU A 48 7.54 11.41 1.16
C LEU A 48 8.40 12.00 2.29
N LYS A 49 9.67 11.57 2.41
CA LYS A 49 10.64 12.19 3.33
C LYS A 49 10.91 13.65 3.01
N HIS A 50 11.03 14.02 1.73
CA HIS A 50 11.23 15.39 1.31
C HIS A 50 10.02 16.28 1.64
N ILE A 51 8.80 15.76 1.49
CA ILE A 51 7.58 16.44 1.92
C ILE A 51 7.63 16.73 3.42
N ALA A 52 7.95 15.73 4.25
CA ALA A 52 8.05 15.89 5.69
C ALA A 52 9.16 16.87 6.12
N GLU A 53 10.35 16.76 5.52
CA GLU A 53 11.52 17.62 5.78
C GLU A 53 11.23 19.11 5.55
N ASN A 54 10.34 19.44 4.60
CA ASN A 54 10.01 20.83 4.22
C ASN A 54 8.68 21.35 4.82
N ASN A 55 8.00 20.57 5.67
CA ASN A 55 6.70 20.93 6.25
C ASN A 55 6.72 20.70 7.78
N SER A 56 7.56 21.45 8.48
CA SER A 56 7.68 21.42 9.94
C SER A 56 6.46 22.01 10.68
N ASP A 57 5.58 22.70 9.96
CA ASP A 57 4.28 23.20 10.42
C ASP A 57 3.31 22.06 10.78
N ALA A 58 3.39 20.94 10.06
CA ALA A 58 2.57 19.74 10.28
C ALA A 58 3.36 18.68 11.08
N SER A 59 3.90 19.05 12.24
CA SER A 59 4.91 18.28 12.99
C SER A 59 4.58 16.79 13.18
N LEU A 60 3.35 16.47 13.60
CA LEU A 60 2.92 15.08 13.84
C LEU A 60 2.82 14.29 12.53
N ALA A 61 2.21 14.86 11.49
CA ALA A 61 2.12 14.24 10.17
C ALA A 61 3.49 14.04 9.52
N SER A 62 4.38 15.03 9.61
CA SER A 62 5.74 14.96 9.08
C SER A 62 6.59 13.93 9.83
N GLN A 63 6.49 13.84 11.16
CA GLN A 63 7.11 12.77 11.93
C GLN A 63 6.59 11.38 11.53
N THR A 64 5.28 11.24 11.33
CA THR A 64 4.66 10.00 10.86
C THR A 64 5.14 9.61 9.46
N LEU A 65 5.23 10.53 8.50
CA LEU A 65 5.80 10.23 7.17
C LEU A 65 7.27 9.79 7.23
N LEU A 66 8.07 10.35 8.15
CA LEU A 66 9.48 9.99 8.32
C LEU A 66 9.69 8.60 8.96
N CYS A 67 8.85 8.24 9.94
CA CYS A 67 9.06 7.07 10.82
C CYS A 67 8.12 5.88 10.55
N SER A 68 6.94 6.12 9.97
CA SER A 68 5.85 5.13 9.85
C SER A 68 5.52 4.71 8.41
N THR A 69 6.30 5.18 7.42
CA THR A 69 6.15 4.79 6.01
C THR A 69 7.01 3.57 5.70
N TYR A 70 6.41 2.50 5.17
CA TYR A 70 7.10 1.34 4.62
C TYR A 70 6.74 1.14 3.14
N VAL A 71 7.66 1.49 2.25
CA VAL A 71 7.48 1.42 0.78
C VAL A 71 6.29 2.26 0.32
N ASP A 72 5.12 1.64 0.13
CA ASP A 72 3.87 2.26 -0.31
C ASP A 72 2.81 2.33 0.82
N ASP A 73 3.04 1.65 1.95
CA ASP A 73 2.12 1.57 3.09
C ASP A 73 2.51 2.59 4.19
N LEU A 74 1.49 3.20 4.83
CA LEU A 74 1.66 4.08 5.99
C LEU A 74 0.97 3.47 7.21
N LEU A 75 1.74 3.14 8.25
CA LEU A 75 1.27 2.38 9.42
C LEU A 75 1.47 3.20 10.70
N SER A 76 0.41 3.87 11.14
CA SER A 76 0.44 4.76 12.31
C SER A 76 -0.87 4.67 13.10
N GLY A 77 -0.86 5.19 14.32
CA GLY A 77 -1.98 5.20 15.25
C GLY A 77 -1.80 6.29 16.31
N ALA A 78 -2.73 6.34 17.26
CA ALA A 78 -2.69 7.27 18.39
C ALA A 78 -3.40 6.65 19.60
N ASP A 79 -3.08 7.13 20.81
CA ASP A 79 -3.62 6.59 22.07
C ASP A 79 -5.09 6.97 22.29
N THR A 80 -5.57 8.06 21.69
CA THR A 80 -6.98 8.49 21.75
C THR A 80 -7.61 8.68 20.36
N PRO A 81 -8.95 8.51 20.23
CA PRO A 81 -9.65 8.81 18.97
C PRO A 81 -9.52 10.27 18.52
N ASN A 82 -9.34 11.21 19.45
CA ASN A 82 -9.17 12.63 19.12
C ASN A 82 -7.79 12.91 18.51
N GLU A 83 -6.74 12.30 19.03
CA GLU A 83 -5.39 12.40 18.45
C GLU A 83 -5.31 11.71 17.09
N LEU A 84 -6.02 10.59 16.90
CA LEU A 84 -6.13 9.91 15.61
C LEU A 84 -6.75 10.82 14.54
N GLU A 85 -7.79 11.59 14.87
CA GLU A 85 -8.40 12.58 13.97
C GLU A 85 -7.46 13.73 13.63
N ILE A 86 -6.73 14.24 14.62
CA ILE A 86 -5.72 15.30 14.42
C ILE A 86 -4.62 14.80 13.49
N LEU A 87 -4.08 13.61 13.74
CA LEU A 87 -3.08 12.94 12.91
C LEU A 87 -3.58 12.74 11.48
N PHE A 88 -4.78 12.17 11.31
CA PHE A 88 -5.35 11.87 10.00
C PHE A 88 -5.64 13.14 9.19
N SER A 89 -6.17 14.18 9.83
CA SER A 89 -6.42 15.49 9.23
C SER A 89 -5.12 16.17 8.79
N GLN A 90 -4.10 16.19 9.66
CA GLN A 90 -2.78 16.75 9.30
C GLN A 90 -2.11 15.96 8.17
N LEU A 91 -2.13 14.62 8.19
CA LEU A 91 -1.58 13.79 7.12
C LEU A 91 -2.29 14.03 5.79
N SER A 92 -3.62 14.02 5.80
CA SER A 92 -4.44 14.22 4.60
C SER A 92 -4.19 15.60 3.99
N SER A 93 -4.18 16.64 4.82
CA SER A 93 -3.88 18.02 4.40
C SER A 93 -2.45 18.15 3.86
N LEU A 94 -1.45 17.63 4.59
CA LEU A 94 -0.04 17.67 4.17
C LEU A 94 0.16 16.98 2.81
N LEU A 95 -0.36 15.77 2.63
CA LEU A 95 -0.24 15.03 1.38
C LEU A 95 -1.00 15.71 0.24
N GLN A 96 -2.20 16.23 0.50
CA GLN A 96 -3.02 16.93 -0.49
C GLN A 96 -2.33 18.20 -1.01
N ARG A 97 -1.59 18.95 -0.18
CA ARG A 97 -0.75 20.09 -0.62
C ARG A 97 0.26 19.70 -1.72
N HIS A 98 0.69 18.44 -1.74
CA HIS A 98 1.63 17.89 -2.72
C HIS A 98 0.96 16.98 -3.78
N ASN A 99 -0.37 17.06 -3.91
CA ASN A 99 -1.21 16.23 -4.78
C ASN A 99 -1.21 14.71 -4.48
N PHE A 100 -0.73 14.31 -3.30
CA PHE A 100 -0.88 12.93 -2.82
C PHE A 100 -2.23 12.76 -2.10
N SER A 101 -2.79 11.55 -2.19
CA SER A 101 -4.03 11.18 -1.52
C SER A 101 -3.81 9.84 -0.80
N LEU A 102 -4.29 9.75 0.45
CA LEU A 102 -4.36 8.48 1.15
C LEU A 102 -5.48 7.62 0.51
N HIS A 103 -5.19 6.35 0.30
CA HIS A 103 -6.11 5.38 -0.30
C HIS A 103 -6.08 4.08 0.52
N LYS A 104 -7.17 3.30 0.47
CA LYS A 104 -7.30 2.03 1.21
C LYS A 104 -6.99 2.20 2.71
N ILE A 105 -7.62 3.19 3.34
CA ILE A 105 -7.42 3.46 4.76
C ILE A 105 -8.22 2.42 5.57
N HIS A 106 -7.55 1.73 6.49
CA HIS A 106 -8.13 0.78 7.41
C HIS A 106 -7.84 1.22 8.85
N SER A 107 -8.74 0.93 9.80
CA SER A 107 -8.58 1.27 11.22
C SER A 107 -9.33 0.24 12.09
N ASN A 108 -8.82 0.03 13.30
CA ASN A 108 -9.48 -0.72 14.38
C ASN A 108 -10.59 0.10 15.07
N ASN A 109 -10.61 1.42 14.90
CA ASN A 109 -11.63 2.29 15.49
C ASN A 109 -12.86 2.41 14.57
N ILE A 110 -13.97 1.77 14.97
CA ILE A 110 -15.22 1.75 14.18
C ILE A 110 -15.88 3.13 14.04
N GLU A 111 -15.75 4.02 15.03
CA GLU A 111 -16.32 5.37 14.95
C GLU A 111 -15.59 6.23 13.90
N PHE A 112 -14.27 6.12 13.85
CA PHE A 112 -13.41 6.74 12.83
C PHE A 112 -13.75 6.22 11.43
N VAL A 113 -13.86 4.89 11.27
CA VAL A 113 -14.26 4.24 10.00
C VAL A 113 -15.60 4.77 9.51
N ASN A 114 -16.61 4.82 10.39
CA ASN A 114 -17.95 5.31 10.05
C ASN A 114 -17.94 6.81 9.71
N ARG A 115 -17.23 7.63 10.48
CA ARG A 115 -17.15 9.09 10.29
C ARG A 115 -16.56 9.47 8.94
N HIS A 116 -15.51 8.78 8.51
CA HIS A 116 -14.84 9.01 7.23
C HIS A 116 -15.40 8.18 6.07
N ASN A 117 -16.49 7.43 6.29
CA ASN A 117 -17.11 6.52 5.32
C ASN A 117 -16.09 5.56 4.67
N LEU A 118 -15.12 5.09 5.45
CA LEU A 118 -14.07 4.20 4.98
C LEU A 118 -14.69 2.82 4.72
N ASN A 119 -14.58 2.31 3.49
CA ASN A 119 -15.08 0.98 3.15
C ASN A 119 -14.16 -0.09 3.76
N PRO A 120 -14.58 -0.84 4.81
CA PRO A 120 -13.77 -1.92 5.39
C PRO A 120 -13.58 -3.09 4.39
N HIS A 121 -14.40 -3.15 3.34
CA HIS A 121 -14.38 -4.15 2.28
C HIS A 121 -13.80 -3.65 0.96
N SER A 122 -13.00 -2.56 0.96
CA SER A 122 -12.40 -1.99 -0.27
C SER A 122 -11.24 -2.80 -0.89
N GLU A 123 -11.06 -4.06 -0.47
CA GLU A 123 -10.31 -5.03 -1.26
C GLU A 123 -11.19 -5.57 -2.39
N VAL A 124 -10.85 -5.24 -3.64
CA VAL A 124 -11.28 -5.98 -4.83
C VAL A 124 -10.58 -7.34 -4.80
N ASN A 125 -11.03 -8.21 -3.89
CA ASN A 125 -10.50 -9.55 -3.72
C ASN A 125 -11.09 -10.45 -4.80
N LEU A 126 -10.23 -10.80 -5.77
CA LEU A 126 -10.51 -11.80 -6.80
C LEU A 126 -10.55 -13.24 -6.26
N ASN A 127 -10.56 -13.46 -4.94
CA ASN A 127 -10.86 -14.75 -4.34
C ASN A 127 -11.52 -14.62 -2.95
N LEU A 128 -12.28 -15.66 -2.63
CA LEU A 128 -13.29 -15.73 -1.58
C LEU A 128 -12.69 -15.82 -0.15
N GLU A 129 -13.55 -15.55 0.83
CA GLU A 129 -13.44 -15.85 2.26
C GLU A 129 -12.68 -14.86 3.19
N ASN A 130 -13.53 -14.10 3.88
CA ASN A 130 -13.33 -13.29 5.08
C ASN A 130 -12.58 -11.95 4.93
N SER A 131 -13.20 -10.93 5.55
CA SER A 131 -12.88 -9.51 5.45
C SER A 131 -11.64 -9.12 6.26
N SER A 132 -10.47 -9.59 5.81
CA SER A 132 -9.18 -9.28 6.44
C SER A 132 -8.25 -8.53 5.49
N SER A 133 -8.08 -7.23 5.73
CA SER A 133 -7.06 -6.43 5.05
C SER A 133 -5.67 -7.02 5.28
N LYS A 134 -4.83 -7.06 4.25
CA LYS A 134 -3.40 -7.40 4.41
C LYS A 134 -2.59 -6.17 4.81
N VAL A 135 -1.72 -6.35 5.81
CA VAL A 135 -0.71 -5.37 6.24
C VAL A 135 0.66 -6.03 6.11
N LEU A 136 1.53 -5.47 5.26
CA LEU A 136 2.88 -6.01 4.98
C LEU A 136 2.90 -7.51 4.60
N GLY A 137 1.82 -8.01 3.98
CA GLY A 137 1.66 -9.42 3.60
C GLY A 137 1.01 -10.33 4.65
N ILE A 138 0.81 -9.86 5.88
CA ILE A 138 0.13 -10.59 6.96
C ILE A 138 -1.35 -10.21 6.98
N LYS A 139 -2.28 -11.14 7.30
CA LYS A 139 -3.70 -10.80 7.47
C LYS A 139 -3.89 -10.09 8.82
N TRP A 140 -4.60 -8.97 8.82
CA TRP A 140 -4.99 -8.23 10.03
C TRP A 140 -6.51 -8.22 10.17
N SER A 141 -7.00 -8.53 11.37
CA SER A 141 -8.38 -8.33 11.78
C SER A 141 -8.46 -6.99 12.51
N SER A 142 -8.96 -5.95 11.85
CA SER A 142 -9.05 -4.63 12.48
C SER A 142 -10.03 -4.61 13.66
N LYS A 143 -11.10 -5.42 13.62
CA LYS A 143 -12.11 -5.52 14.68
C LYS A 143 -11.56 -6.08 16.00
N GLU A 144 -10.70 -7.10 15.90
CA GLU A 144 -10.11 -7.80 17.05
C GLU A 144 -8.66 -7.35 17.31
N ASP A 145 -8.21 -6.30 16.60
CA ASP A 145 -6.83 -5.80 16.48
C ASP A 145 -5.72 -6.87 16.53
N THR A 146 -5.87 -7.90 15.71
CA THR A 146 -5.00 -9.08 15.73
C THR A 146 -4.48 -9.44 14.35
N PHE A 147 -3.17 -9.69 14.27
CA PHE A 147 -2.55 -10.33 13.12
C PHE A 147 -2.76 -11.84 13.20
N PHE A 148 -3.05 -12.45 12.05
CA PHE A 148 -3.23 -13.90 11.97
C PHE A 148 -2.65 -14.48 10.69
N PHE A 149 -2.22 -15.73 10.79
CA PHE A 149 -1.76 -16.52 9.67
C PHE A 149 -2.85 -17.51 9.28
N SER A 150 -3.21 -17.49 8.01
CA SER A 150 -4.15 -18.42 7.39
C SER A 150 -3.30 -19.36 6.53
N PRO A 151 -2.70 -20.43 7.11
CA PRO A 151 -1.92 -21.37 6.31
C PRO A 151 -2.79 -21.98 5.22
N PRO A 152 -2.23 -22.32 4.05
CA PRO A 152 -2.97 -23.05 3.02
C PRO A 152 -3.49 -24.37 3.61
N PHE A 153 -4.68 -24.80 3.18
CA PHE A 153 -5.22 -26.10 3.59
C PHE A 153 -4.24 -27.20 3.19
N MET A 154 -3.70 -27.90 4.19
CA MET A 154 -2.58 -28.84 4.05
C MET A 154 -3.08 -30.27 4.19
N ASP A 155 -3.57 -30.81 3.08
CA ASP A 155 -3.94 -32.23 3.00
C ASP A 155 -2.69 -33.06 2.72
N PHE A 156 -2.08 -33.59 3.78
CA PHE A 156 -0.81 -34.30 3.72
C PHE A 156 -0.99 -35.82 3.77
N GLU A 157 -1.16 -36.44 2.60
CA GLU A 157 -1.02 -37.90 2.50
C GLU A 157 0.43 -38.34 2.80
N PRO A 158 0.66 -39.28 3.75
CA PRO A 158 1.98 -39.81 4.05
C PRO A 158 2.65 -40.54 2.87
N PRO A 159 3.99 -40.61 2.81
CA PRO A 159 4.93 -39.97 3.71
C PRO A 159 5.09 -38.47 3.42
N LEU A 160 5.25 -37.70 4.49
CA LEU A 160 5.66 -36.30 4.47
C LEU A 160 7.13 -36.20 4.04
N THR A 161 7.43 -35.25 3.14
CA THR A 161 8.81 -34.96 2.74
C THR A 161 9.05 -33.45 2.73
N LYS A 162 10.31 -33.03 2.95
CA LYS A 162 10.71 -31.62 2.85
C LYS A 162 10.28 -30.98 1.51
N ARG A 163 10.30 -31.75 0.41
CA ARG A 163 9.84 -31.31 -0.91
C ARG A 163 8.32 -31.06 -0.95
N LYS A 164 7.50 -31.98 -0.44
CA LYS A 164 6.03 -31.79 -0.34
C LYS A 164 5.70 -30.53 0.47
N ILE A 165 6.31 -30.37 1.65
CA ILE A 165 6.08 -29.22 2.53
C ILE A 165 6.45 -27.89 1.83
N LEU A 166 7.65 -27.80 1.24
CA LEU A 166 8.08 -26.59 0.52
C LEU A 166 7.20 -26.29 -0.71
N SER A 167 6.68 -27.30 -1.41
CA SER A 167 5.80 -27.09 -2.57
C SER A 167 4.41 -26.53 -2.20
N VAL A 168 3.98 -26.67 -0.95
CA VAL A 168 2.72 -26.08 -0.45
C VAL A 168 2.94 -24.68 0.12
N ILE A 169 4.07 -24.45 0.81
CA ILE A 169 4.43 -23.12 1.36
C ILE A 169 4.78 -22.11 0.26
N ALA A 170 5.24 -22.57 -0.91
CA ALA A 170 5.60 -21.72 -2.05
C ALA A 170 4.39 -21.33 -2.96
N ARG A 171 3.15 -21.55 -2.50
CA ARG A 171 1.91 -21.13 -3.17
C ARG A 171 1.29 -19.93 -2.45
#